data_AF-T1ZGG5-F1
#
_entry.id   AF-T1ZGG5-F1
#
_cell.length_a   1.000
_cell.length_b   1.000
_cell.length_c   1.000
_cell.angle_alpha   90.00
_cell.angle_beta   90.00
_cell.angle_gamma   90.00
#
_symmetry.space_group_name_H-M   'P 1'
#
loop_
_entity.id
_entity.type
_entity.pdbx_description
1 polymer ?
#
loop_
_entity_poly.entity_id
_entity_poly.type
_entity_poly.pdbx_seq_one_letter_code
_entity_poly.pdbx_strand_id
1 'polypeptide(L)' 'MGALLLKVILFIFFIWYLIRLLRFWGKQSSSEPFWVQKEIGVGIGINPRNTAGFWVSLAVTLSALIALSALIVSFFL' A
#
# COMPACT_ATOMS: atom_id res chain seq x y z
N MET A 1 -24.72 2.00 -14.08
CA MET A 1 -24.41 2.01 -12.63
C MET A 1 -23.08 1.32 -12.31
N GLY A 2 -22.87 0.05 -12.70
CA GLY A 2 -21.69 -0.74 -12.29
C GLY A 2 -20.33 -0.21 -12.74
N ALA A 3 -20.19 0.26 -13.99
CA ALA A 3 -18.91 0.77 -14.50
C ALA A 3 -18.43 2.04 -13.78
N LEU A 4 -19.34 2.97 -13.48
CA LEU A 4 -19.00 4.19 -12.72
C LEU A 4 -18.60 3.85 -11.28
N LEU A 5 -19.30 2.91 -10.64
CA LEU A 5 -18.97 2.47 -9.29
C LEU A 5 -17.57 1.82 -9.25
N LEU A 6 -17.26 0.95 -10.20
CA LEU A 6 -15.93 0.33 -10.32
C LEU A 6 -14.82 1.38 -10.44
N LYS A 7 -15.04 2.38 -11.31
CA LYS A 7 -14.13 3.52 -11.51
C LYS A 7 -13.84 4.28 -10.22
N VAL A 8 -14.89 4.60 -9.45
CA VAL A 8 -14.77 5.27 -8.15
C VAL A 8 -14.00 4.40 -7.15
N ILE A 9 -14.29 3.10 -7.09
CA ILE A 9 -13.61 2.17 -6.19
C ILE A 9 -12.12 2.09 -6.51
N LEU A 10 -11.75 1.92 -7.78
CA LEU A 10 -10.34 1.89 -8.20
C LEU A 10 -9.61 3.18 -7.82
N PHE A 11 -10.26 4.33 -8.00
CA PHE A 11 -9.69 5.62 -7.62
C PHE A 11 -9.50 5.75 -6.11
N ILE A 12 -10.47 5.33 -5.29
CA ILE A 12 -10.35 5.32 -3.82
C ILE A 12 -9.16 4.46 -3.39
N PHE A 13 -9.01 3.26 -3.97
CA PHE A 13 -7.86 2.39 -3.67
C PHE A 13 -6.54 3.04 -4.10
N PHE A 14 -6.50 3.67 -5.28
CA PHE A 14 -5.31 4.38 -5.74
C PHE A 14 -4.87 5.46 -4.76
N ILE A 15 -5.81 6.33 -4.34
CA ILE A 15 -5.54 7.37 -3.35
C ILE A 15 -5.09 6.77 -2.01
N TRP A 16 -5.69 5.67 -1.57
CA TRP A 16 -5.29 5.01 -0.33
C TRP A 16 -3.83 4.52 -0.36
N TYR A 17 -3.42 3.88 -1.45
CA TYR A 17 -2.03 3.46 -1.65
C TYR A 17 -1.07 4.64 -1.84
N LEU A 18 -1.52 5.74 -2.46
CA LEU A 18 -0.71 6.95 -2.60
C LEU A 18 -0.44 7.59 -1.23
N ILE A 19 -1.46 7.71 -0.38
CA ILE A 19 -1.29 8.20 1.00
C ILE A 19 -0.37 7.25 1.79
N ARG A 20 -0.47 5.93 1.57
CA ARG A 20 0.44 4.97 2.19
C ARG A 20 1.89 5.17 1.75
N LEU A 21 2.12 5.41 0.46
CA LEU A 21 3.44 5.69 -0.10
C LEU A 21 4.05 6.95 0.55
N LEU A 22 3.26 8.02 0.67
CA LEU A 22 3.70 9.27 1.29
C LEU A 22 4.03 9.13 2.80
N ARG A 23 3.47 8.11 3.46
CA ARG A 23 3.76 7.80 4.87
C ARG A 23 5.05 7.01 5.09
N PHE A 24 5.74 6.61 4.03
CA PHE A 24 7.10 6.07 4.15
C PHE A 24 8.09 7.19 4.47
N TRP A 25 8.07 7.64 5.72
CA TRP A 25 8.96 8.64 6.26
C TRP A 25 9.45 8.21 7.63
N GLY A 26 10.67 8.60 7.97
CA GLY A 26 11.34 8.24 9.22
C GLY A 26 12.53 7.31 9.02
N LYS A 27 13.28 7.11 10.11
CA LYS A 27 14.47 6.25 10.13
C LYS A 27 14.06 4.79 10.30
N GLN A 28 14.68 3.91 9.51
CA GLN A 28 14.55 2.47 9.63
C GLN A 28 15.67 1.90 10.49
N SER A 29 15.40 0.82 11.22
CA SER A 29 16.40 0.07 11.98
C SER A 29 16.28 -1.42 11.73
N SER A 30 17.39 -2.12 11.55
CA SER A 30 17.39 -3.58 11.43
C SER A 30 17.10 -4.28 12.76
N SER A 31 17.18 -3.57 13.88
CA SER A 31 16.86 -4.09 15.22
C SER A 31 15.36 -4.15 15.51
N GLU A 32 14.54 -3.43 14.74
CA GLU A 32 13.08 -3.51 14.83
C GLU A 32 12.61 -4.88 14.35
N PRO A 33 11.58 -5.48 14.97
CA PRO A 33 11.05 -6.76 14.52
C PRO A 33 10.44 -6.61 13.12
N PHE A 34 10.66 -7.59 12.23
CA PHE A 34 10.08 -7.59 10.88
C PHE A 34 8.55 -7.76 10.91
N TRP A 35 8.04 -8.60 11.81
CA TRP A 35 6.62 -8.81 12.01
C TRP A 35 6.14 -8.05 13.25
N VAL A 36 5.03 -7.32 13.14
CA VAL A 36 4.37 -6.63 14.24
C VAL A 36 2.91 -7.07 14.31
N GLN A 37 2.36 -7.21 15.51
CA GLN A 37 0.93 -7.45 15.66
C GLN A 37 0.14 -6.23 15.15
N LYS A 38 -0.96 -6.47 14.46
CA LYS A 38 -1.83 -5.38 13.99
C LYS A 38 -2.50 -4.72 15.20
N GLU A 39 -2.54 -3.39 15.19
CA GLU A 39 -3.25 -2.62 16.22
C GLU A 39 -4.77 -2.88 16.22
N ILE A 40 -5.32 -3.25 15.05
CA ILE A 40 -6.75 -3.52 14.87
C ILE A 40 -6.92 -4.94 14.31
N GLY A 41 -7.68 -5.77 15.03
CA GLY A 41 -7.99 -7.15 14.65
C GLY A 41 -6.96 -8.18 15.10
N VAL A 42 -7.12 -9.43 14.64
CA VAL A 42 -6.20 -10.54 14.93
C VAL A 42 -5.26 -10.72 13.73
N GLY A 43 -3.96 -10.66 13.96
CA GLY A 43 -2.96 -11.01 12.94
C GLY A 43 -1.63 -10.27 13.06
N ILE A 44 -0.68 -10.69 12.23
CA ILE A 44 0.63 -10.05 12.07
C ILE A 44 0.67 -9.23 10.78
N GLY A 45 1.44 -8.15 10.80
CA GLY A 45 1.75 -7.30 9.66
C GLY A 45 3.25 -7.09 9.55
N ILE A 46 3.67 -6.58 8.39
CA ILE A 46 5.07 -6.19 8.17
C ILE A 46 5.30 -4.85 8.86
N ASN A 47 6.38 -4.73 9.64
CA ASN A 47 6.78 -3.50 10.30
C ASN A 47 7.63 -2.64 9.35
N PRO A 48 7.12 -1.49 8.85
CA PRO A 48 7.89 -0.62 7.97
C PRO A 48 9.01 0.15 8.69
N ARG A 49 9.13 0.05 10.03
CA ARG A 49 10.29 0.56 10.78
C ARG A 49 11.49 -0.38 10.71
N ASN A 50 11.27 -1.66 10.43
CA ASN A 50 12.36 -2.58 10.12
C ASN A 50 12.92 -2.29 8.72
N THR A 51 14.25 -2.33 8.54
CA THR A 51 14.90 -2.04 7.23
C THR A 51 14.38 -2.94 6.11
N ALA A 52 14.31 -4.26 6.31
CA ALA A 52 13.76 -5.17 5.30
C ALA A 52 12.24 -5.00 5.15
N GLY A 53 11.53 -4.81 6.27
CA GLY A 53 10.10 -4.58 6.29
C GLY A 53 9.69 -3.32 5.51
N PHE A 54 10.50 -2.27 5.57
CA PHE A 54 10.36 -1.06 4.77
C PHE A 54 10.42 -1.36 3.27
N TRP A 55 11.49 -2.01 2.81
CA TRP A 55 11.67 -2.31 1.38
C TRP A 55 10.57 -3.22 0.84
N VAL A 56 10.17 -4.24 1.60
CA VAL A 56 9.05 -5.11 1.21
C VAL A 56 7.74 -4.30 1.15
N SER A 57 7.47 -3.48 2.16
CA SER A 57 6.26 -2.65 2.18
C SER A 57 6.23 -1.63 1.05
N LEU A 58 7.38 -1.04 0.71
CA LEU A 58 7.55 -0.11 -0.39
C LEU A 58 7.32 -0.79 -1.74
N ALA A 59 7.97 -1.94 -1.97
CA ALA A 59 7.81 -2.73 -3.19
C ALA A 59 6.34 -3.09 -3.42
N VAL A 60 5.66 -3.64 -2.41
CA VAL A 60 4.23 -3.99 -2.50
C VAL A 60 3.37 -2.76 -2.80
N THR A 61 3.65 -1.63 -2.14
CA THR A 61 2.89 -0.37 -2.34
C THR A 61 3.07 0.16 -3.76
N LEU A 62 4.29 0.18 -4.28
CA LEU A 62 4.59 0.61 -5.65
C LEU A 62 3.99 -0.34 -6.69
N SER A 63 4.10 -1.66 -6.49
CA SER A 63 3.47 -2.66 -7.38
C SER A 63 1.96 -2.48 -7.44
N ALA A 64 1.30 -2.26 -6.29
CA ALA A 64 -0.13 -1.99 -6.25
C ALA A 64 -0.50 -0.69 -6.99
N LEU A 65 0.28 0.38 -6.81
CA LEU A 65 0.06 1.64 -7.53
C LEU A 65 0.22 1.48 -9.05
N ILE A 66 1.24 0.74 -9.51
CA ILE A 66 1.44 0.47 -10.94
C ILE A 66 0.26 -0.32 -11.51
N ALA A 67 -0.16 -1.39 -10.83
CA ALA A 67 -1.30 -2.20 -11.26
C ALA A 67 -2.60 -1.38 -11.30
N LEU A 68 -2.87 -0.58 -10.27
CA LEU A 68 -4.03 0.31 -10.22
C LEU A 68 -3.99 1.36 -11.33
N SER A 69 -2.83 1.97 -11.60
CA SER A 69 -2.65 2.90 -12.72
C SER A 69 -2.96 2.23 -14.05
N ALA A 70 -2.44 1.01 -14.29
CA ALA A 70 -2.72 0.27 -15.52
C ALA A 70 -4.22 -0.02 -15.68
N LEU A 71 -4.89 -0.48 -14.61
CA LEU A 71 -6.33 -0.71 -14.63
C LEU A 71 -7.12 0.59 -14.87
N ILE A 72 -6.75 1.70 -14.22
CA ILE A 72 -7.38 2.99 -14.43
C ILE A 72 -7.24 3.40 -15.89
N VAL A 73 -6.04 3.34 -16.47
CA VAL A 73 -5.82 3.64 -17.88
C VAL A 73 -6.69 2.75 -18.77
N SER A 74 -6.71 1.43 -18.56
CA SER A 74 -7.50 0.51 -19.39
C SER A 74 -9.03 0.68 -19.28
N PHE A 75 -9.55 1.23 -18.18
CA PHE A 75 -10.99 1.41 -17.99
C PHE A 75 -11.47 2.87 -18.17
N PHE A 76 -10.58 3.85 -18.12
CA PHE A 76 -10.91 5.27 -18.23
C PHE A 76 -10.47 5.93 -19.55
N LEU A 77 -9.34 5.51 -20.13
CA LEU A 77 -8.87 5.93 -21.44
C LEU A 77 -9.30 4.90 -22.50
#